data_AF-A0A6B9Z8M9-F1
#
_entry.id   AF-A0A6B9Z8M9-F1
#
_cell.length_a   1.000
_cell.length_b   1.000
_cell.length_c   1.000
_cell.angle_alpha   90.00
_cell.angle_beta   90.00
_cell.angle_gamma   90.00
#
_symmetry.space_group_name_H-M   'P 1'
#
loop_
_entity.id
_entity.type
_entity.pdbx_description
1 polymer ?
#
loop_
_entity_poly.entity_id
_entity_poly.type
_entity_poly.pdbx_seq_one_letter_code
_entity_poly.pdbx_strand_id
1 'polypeptide(L)'
;MLNRILWVVLFATLGFVYNADAQQQADAARLQGNWVLTGVQSALYSQSDDRLMEKNTIDLSSVVRWRTPVPMNARFKQDSCFLTGRMPSFQKYTTAEKGLLIISQKMKPGFPAMSTSYHFEISPSGALTIIMPAAYYQDAASKSAVKMVYHCQYKRK
;
A
#
# COMPACT_ATOMS: atom_id res chain seq x y z
N MET A 1 17.66 45.25 23.99
CA MET A 1 16.91 44.76 22.80
C MET A 1 17.09 43.26 22.51
N LEU A 2 17.70 42.45 23.39
CA LEU A 2 17.91 41.01 23.15
C LEU A 2 16.71 40.11 23.54
N ASN A 3 15.74 40.63 24.29
CA ASN A 3 14.72 39.81 24.95
C ASN A 3 13.47 39.49 24.11
N ARG A 4 13.34 40.07 22.89
CA ARG A 4 12.17 39.87 22.01
C ARG A 4 12.40 38.84 20.90
N ILE A 5 13.65 38.60 20.52
CA ILE A 5 14.00 37.66 19.43
C ILE A 5 13.84 36.21 19.91
N LEU A 6 14.06 35.94 21.21
CA LEU A 6 13.95 34.60 21.78
C LEU A 6 12.53 34.02 21.70
N TRP A 7 11.50 34.86 21.84
CA TRP A 7 10.10 34.41 21.83
C TRP A 7 9.58 34.04 20.45
N VAL A 8 10.04 34.72 19.39
CA VAL A 8 9.62 34.41 18.01
C VAL A 8 10.19 33.06 17.55
N VAL A 9 11.42 32.73 17.98
CA VAL A 9 12.05 31.44 17.67
C VAL A 9 11.41 30.29 18.45
N LEU A 10 10.98 30.53 19.70
CA LEU A 10 10.32 29.50 20.52
C LEU A 10 8.91 29.13 20.00
N PHE A 11 8.16 30.09 19.45
CA PHE A 11 6.85 29.82 18.86
C PHE A 11 6.95 29.16 17.47
N ALA A 12 7.96 29.49 16.68
CA ALA A 12 8.16 28.89 15.36
C ALA A 12 8.56 27.41 15.43
N THR A 13 9.28 26.98 16.46
CA THR A 13 9.68 25.56 16.62
C THR A 13 8.61 24.70 17.26
N LEU A 14 7.77 25.25 18.16
CA LEU A 14 6.65 24.50 18.76
C LEU A 14 5.49 24.30 17.79
N GLY A 15 5.27 25.19 16.81
CA GLY A 15 4.19 25.04 15.83
C GLY A 15 4.41 23.97 14.75
N PHE A 16 5.67 23.60 14.47
CA PHE A 16 5.98 22.63 13.41
C PHE A 16 5.94 21.17 13.86
N VAL A 17 6.16 20.89 15.16
CA VAL A 17 6.23 19.50 15.66
C VAL A 17 4.83 18.89 15.83
N TYR A 18 3.82 19.69 16.18
CA TYR A 18 2.46 19.17 16.46
C TYR A 18 1.65 18.73 15.23
N ASN A 19 2.02 19.14 14.03
CA ASN A 19 1.19 18.85 12.84
C ASN A 19 1.45 17.45 12.26
N ALA A 20 2.64 16.87 12.46
CA ALA A 20 2.94 15.53 11.95
C ALA A 20 2.21 14.43 12.73
N ASP A 21 2.19 14.53 14.06
CA ASP A 21 1.57 13.53 14.94
C ASP A 21 0.03 13.54 14.85
N ALA A 22 -0.57 14.73 14.72
CA ALA A 22 -2.03 14.88 14.61
C ALA A 22 -2.58 14.27 13.31
N GLN A 23 -1.85 14.41 12.20
CA GLN A 23 -2.22 13.81 10.92
C GLN A 23 -2.08 12.27 10.95
N GLN A 24 -1.08 11.75 11.67
CA GLN A 24 -0.88 10.30 11.82
C GLN A 24 -1.97 9.60 12.63
N GLN A 25 -2.40 10.17 13.76
CA GLN A 25 -3.52 9.60 14.53
C GLN A 25 -4.82 9.65 13.73
N ALA A 26 -5.04 10.72 12.96
CA ALA A 26 -6.19 10.83 12.08
C ALA A 26 -6.17 9.77 10.97
N ASP A 27 -5.02 9.55 10.33
CA ASP A 27 -4.90 8.57 9.25
C ASP A 27 -4.96 7.12 9.75
N ALA A 28 -4.37 6.83 10.92
CA ALA A 28 -4.50 5.53 11.58
C ALA A 28 -5.96 5.23 11.96
N ALA A 29 -6.69 6.20 12.51
CA ALA A 29 -8.12 6.06 12.81
C ALA A 29 -8.96 5.90 11.53
N ARG A 30 -8.63 6.63 10.45
CA ARG A 30 -9.27 6.52 9.14
C ARG A 30 -9.01 5.19 8.45
N LEU A 31 -7.91 4.52 8.76
CA LEU A 31 -7.56 3.23 8.18
C LEU A 31 -8.31 2.05 8.84
N GLN A 32 -8.66 2.15 10.12
CA GLN A 32 -9.28 1.05 10.88
C GLN A 32 -10.58 0.52 10.24
N GLY A 33 -10.83 -0.78 10.36
CA GLY A 33 -12.05 -1.42 9.88
C GLY A 33 -11.81 -2.44 8.76
N ASN A 34 -12.89 -2.79 8.07
CA ASN A 34 -12.89 -3.80 7.02
C ASN A 34 -13.02 -3.15 5.65
N TRP A 35 -12.20 -3.60 4.71
CA TRP A 35 -12.09 -3.06 3.37
C TRP A 35 -12.24 -4.18 2.35
N VAL A 36 -12.96 -3.90 1.27
CA VAL A 36 -13.24 -4.86 0.19
C VAL A 36 -12.74 -4.29 -1.12
N LEU A 37 -12.02 -5.11 -1.87
CA LEU A 37 -11.43 -4.76 -3.16
C LEU A 37 -12.54 -4.41 -4.17
N THR A 38 -12.42 -3.26 -4.82
CA THR A 38 -13.36 -2.77 -5.84
C THR A 38 -12.74 -2.61 -7.20
N GLY A 39 -11.43 -2.35 -7.26
CA GLY A 39 -10.73 -2.18 -8.53
C GLY A 39 -9.28 -2.61 -8.43
N VAL A 40 -8.71 -2.99 -9.56
CA VAL A 40 -7.28 -3.26 -9.69
C VAL A 40 -6.77 -2.56 -10.94
N GLN A 41 -5.74 -1.74 -10.78
CA GLN A 41 -4.95 -1.25 -11.89
C GLN A 41 -3.65 -2.06 -11.94
N SER A 42 -3.32 -2.62 -13.10
CA SER A 42 -2.05 -3.30 -13.32
C SER A 42 -1.23 -2.54 -14.36
N ALA A 43 0.06 -2.38 -14.10
CA ALA A 43 0.99 -1.76 -15.03
C ALA A 43 2.20 -2.67 -15.23
N LEU A 44 2.46 -3.01 -16.49
CA LEU A 44 3.59 -3.81 -16.91
C LEU A 44 4.67 -2.89 -17.46
N TYR A 45 5.89 -3.02 -16.94
CA TYR A 45 7.04 -2.25 -17.37
C TYR A 45 8.14 -3.18 -17.87
N SER A 46 8.90 -2.71 -18.84
CA SER A 46 10.14 -3.35 -19.25
C SER A 46 11.19 -3.20 -18.14
N GLN A 47 11.95 -4.26 -17.85
CA GLN A 47 13.00 -4.18 -16.83
C GLN A 47 14.26 -3.44 -17.29
N SER A 48 14.54 -3.38 -18.60
CA SER A 48 15.79 -2.80 -19.11
C SER A 48 15.79 -1.27 -19.09
N ASP A 49 14.63 -0.66 -19.32
CA ASP A 49 14.47 0.79 -19.53
C ASP A 49 13.32 1.41 -18.71
N ASP A 50 12.67 0.61 -17.85
CA ASP A 50 11.52 1.01 -17.04
C ASP A 50 10.34 1.60 -17.85
N ARG A 51 10.28 1.29 -19.14
CA ARG A 51 9.22 1.81 -20.01
C ARG A 51 7.92 1.09 -19.74
N LEU A 52 6.84 1.84 -19.58
CA LEU A 52 5.48 1.29 -19.51
C LEU A 52 5.14 0.58 -20.83
N MET A 53 4.85 -0.71 -20.75
CA MET A 53 4.49 -1.56 -21.89
C MET A 53 2.99 -1.74 -21.99
N GLU A 54 2.31 -1.93 -20.87
CA GLU A 54 0.88 -2.19 -20.81
C GLU A 54 0.28 -1.63 -19.52
N LYS A 55 -0.94 -1.11 -19.58
CA LYS A 55 -1.70 -0.68 -18.42
C LYS A 55 -3.15 -1.14 -18.56
N ASN A 56 -3.62 -1.89 -17.57
CA ASN A 56 -5.01 -2.35 -17.51
C ASN A 56 -5.66 -1.83 -16.24
N THR A 57 -6.94 -1.49 -16.33
CA THR A 57 -7.78 -1.16 -15.17
C THR A 57 -8.99 -2.05 -15.20
N ILE A 58 -9.22 -2.74 -14.09
CA ILE A 58 -10.31 -3.69 -13.98
C ILE A 58 -11.18 -3.27 -12.80
N ASP A 59 -12.44 -3.01 -13.11
CA ASP A 59 -13.49 -2.80 -12.12
C ASP A 59 -14.10 -4.16 -11.76
N LEU A 60 -13.96 -4.54 -10.49
CA LEU A 60 -14.47 -5.81 -9.98
C LEU A 60 -16.00 -5.86 -9.94
N SER A 61 -16.70 -4.73 -10.05
CA SER A 61 -18.16 -4.72 -10.22
C SER A 61 -18.62 -5.43 -11.50
N SER A 62 -17.74 -5.49 -12.50
CA SER A 62 -18.03 -6.04 -13.83
C SER A 62 -17.49 -7.46 -14.06
N VAL A 63 -16.74 -8.03 -13.11
CA VAL A 63 -16.01 -9.29 -13.30
C VAL A 63 -16.52 -10.41 -12.40
N VAL A 64 -17.16 -11.41 -13.00
CA VAL A 64 -17.73 -12.59 -12.29
C VAL A 64 -16.66 -13.53 -11.74
N ARG A 65 -15.46 -13.58 -12.33
CA ARG A 65 -14.35 -14.46 -11.89
C ARG A 65 -12.98 -13.81 -12.05
N TRP A 66 -12.45 -13.28 -10.95
CA TRP A 66 -11.11 -12.70 -10.89
C TRP A 66 -10.04 -13.74 -10.52
N ARG A 67 -8.97 -13.85 -11.31
CA ARG A 67 -7.91 -14.88 -11.14
C ARG A 67 -6.56 -14.33 -10.67
N THR A 68 -6.41 -13.02 -10.58
CA THR A 68 -5.12 -12.38 -10.24
C THR A 68 -4.82 -12.56 -8.76
N PRO A 69 -3.55 -12.84 -8.37
CA PRO A 69 -3.17 -13.10 -6.99
C PRO A 69 -3.07 -11.79 -6.19
N VAL A 70 -4.20 -11.11 -6.00
CA VAL A 70 -4.32 -9.90 -5.18
C VAL A 70 -5.17 -10.15 -3.94
N PRO A 71 -4.94 -9.45 -2.82
CA PRO A 71 -5.80 -9.55 -1.65
C PRO A 71 -7.20 -8.98 -1.93
N MET A 72 -8.23 -9.77 -1.64
CA MET A 72 -9.63 -9.39 -1.87
C MET A 72 -10.20 -8.55 -0.73
N ASN A 73 -9.68 -8.75 0.48
CA ASN A 73 -10.11 -8.02 1.67
C ASN A 73 -8.89 -7.57 2.47
N ALA A 74 -9.01 -6.41 3.09
CA ALA A 74 -8.05 -5.91 4.06
C ALA A 74 -8.77 -5.57 5.38
N ARG A 75 -8.22 -6.03 6.50
CA ARG A 75 -8.75 -5.74 7.83
C ARG A 75 -7.70 -5.04 8.66
N PHE A 76 -7.94 -3.78 8.97
CA PHE A 76 -7.05 -2.95 9.75
C PHE A 76 -7.56 -2.84 11.19
N LYS A 77 -6.67 -3.17 12.12
CA LYS A 77 -6.75 -2.88 13.55
C LYS A 77 -5.72 -1.80 13.87
N GLN A 78 -5.72 -1.31 15.10
CA GLN A 78 -4.84 -0.23 15.55
C GLN A 78 -3.37 -0.43 15.15
N ASP A 79 -2.81 -1.62 15.40
CA ASP A 79 -1.38 -1.90 15.16
C ASP A 79 -1.14 -3.02 14.14
N SER A 80 -2.19 -3.48 13.46
CA SER A 80 -2.03 -4.60 12.53
C SER A 80 -3.03 -4.61 11.40
N CYS A 81 -2.61 -5.16 10.28
CA CYS A 81 -3.44 -5.40 9.10
C CYS A 81 -3.43 -6.89 8.74
N PHE A 82 -4.56 -7.37 8.23
CA PHE A 82 -4.69 -8.71 7.66
C PHE A 82 -5.17 -8.58 6.22
N LEU A 83 -4.33 -9.01 5.29
CA LEU A 83 -4.69 -9.11 3.87
C LEU A 83 -5.15 -10.55 3.60
N THR A 84 -6.36 -10.71 3.07
CA THR A 84 -6.98 -12.03 2.86
C THR A 84 -7.60 -12.12 1.46
N GLY A 85 -7.59 -13.31 0.85
CA GLY A 85 -8.07 -13.51 -0.51
C GLY A 85 -7.50 -14.76 -1.17
N ARG A 86 -7.38 -14.75 -2.51
CA ARG A 86 -6.85 -15.88 -3.30
C ARG A 86 -5.33 -16.07 -3.20
N MET A 87 -4.61 -15.18 -2.53
CA MET A 87 -3.20 -15.43 -2.22
C MET A 87 -3.06 -16.47 -1.10
N PRO A 88 -2.09 -17.40 -1.20
CA PRO A 88 -1.86 -18.44 -0.19
C PRO A 88 -1.28 -17.91 1.14
N SER A 89 -0.99 -16.62 1.24
CA SER A 89 -0.37 -16.03 2.42
C SER A 89 -1.36 -15.15 3.19
N PHE A 90 -2.07 -15.76 4.15
CA PHE A 90 -2.74 -15.05 5.23
C PHE A 90 -1.68 -14.42 6.14
N GLN A 91 -1.13 -13.29 5.73
CA GLN A 91 -0.07 -12.63 6.48
C GLN A 91 -0.67 -11.53 7.34
N LYS A 92 -0.23 -11.51 8.60
CA LYS A 92 -0.38 -10.37 9.48
C LYS A 92 0.70 -9.37 9.09
N TYR A 93 0.30 -8.11 8.95
CA TYR A 93 1.18 -6.98 8.70
C TYR A 93 1.13 -6.05 9.91
N THR A 94 2.26 -5.42 10.20
CA THR A 94 2.34 -4.28 11.10
C THR A 94 2.16 -3.02 10.25
N THR A 95 1.25 -2.14 10.66
CA THR A 95 1.11 -0.80 10.08
C THR A 95 2.27 0.05 10.58
N ALA A 96 3.16 0.45 9.67
CA ALA A 96 4.30 1.30 9.96
C ALA A 96 4.02 2.75 9.50
N GLU A 97 4.87 3.67 9.93
CA GLU A 97 4.77 5.09 9.58
C GLU A 97 4.78 5.32 8.05
N LYS A 98 4.10 6.39 7.61
CA LYS A 98 4.12 6.91 6.23
C LYS A 98 3.54 5.97 5.16
N GLY A 99 2.47 5.25 5.49
CA GLY A 99 1.76 4.48 4.47
C GLY A 99 2.43 3.14 4.14
N LEU A 100 3.06 2.49 5.11
CA LEU A 100 3.73 1.20 4.91
C LEU A 100 3.06 0.08 5.70
N LEU A 101 2.88 -1.08 5.06
CA LEU A 101 2.49 -2.34 5.70
C LEU A 101 3.69 -3.29 5.66
N ILE A 102 4.18 -3.70 6.82
CA ILE A 102 5.36 -4.57 6.92
C ILE A 102 4.91 -5.97 7.34
N ILE A 103 5.35 -7.01 6.63
CA ILE A 103 5.00 -8.40 6.96
C ILE A 103 5.52 -8.74 8.37
N SER A 104 4.63 -9.16 9.27
CA SER A 104 4.97 -9.50 10.66
C SER A 104 5.45 -10.95 10.84
N GLN A 105 5.22 -11.84 9.87
CA GLN A 105 5.56 -13.27 9.97
C GLN A 105 6.91 -13.59 9.32
N LYS A 106 7.76 -14.33 10.05
CA LYS A 106 8.98 -14.94 9.48
C LYS A 106 8.58 -15.92 8.38
N MET A 107 9.03 -15.68 7.16
CA MET A 107 8.86 -16.64 6.08
C MET A 107 9.59 -17.94 6.42
N LYS A 108 8.95 -19.08 6.14
CA LYS A 108 9.62 -20.38 6.23
C LYS A 108 10.74 -20.44 5.18
N PRO A 109 11.90 -21.06 5.48
CA PRO A 109 12.93 -21.32 4.48
C PRO A 109 12.34 -22.07 3.27
N GLY A 110 12.70 -21.67 2.05
CA GLY A 110 12.28 -22.33 0.81
C GLY A 110 11.17 -21.65 0.00
N PHE A 111 10.60 -20.54 0.48
CA PHE A 111 9.72 -19.69 -0.32
C PHE A 111 10.48 -18.47 -0.85
N PRO A 112 10.28 -18.06 -2.13
CA PRO A 112 10.92 -16.86 -2.67
C PRO A 112 10.50 -15.65 -1.83
N ALA A 113 11.47 -14.83 -1.43
CA ALA A 113 11.26 -13.63 -0.60
C ALA A 113 10.20 -12.73 -1.27
N MET A 114 8.95 -12.84 -0.83
CA MET A 114 7.93 -11.86 -1.20
C MET A 114 8.32 -10.56 -0.51
N SER A 115 8.30 -9.45 -1.25
CA SER A 115 8.68 -8.14 -0.73
C SER A 115 8.06 -7.88 0.64
N THR A 116 8.90 -7.46 1.57
CA THR A 116 8.64 -7.38 3.01
C THR A 116 7.73 -6.22 3.40
N SER A 117 7.48 -5.30 2.47
CA SER A 117 6.63 -4.13 2.68
C SER A 117 5.73 -3.82 1.49
N TYR A 118 4.56 -3.23 1.79
CA TYR A 118 3.55 -2.78 0.84
C TYR A 118 3.30 -1.31 1.13
N HIS A 119 3.09 -0.50 0.10
CA HIS A 119 2.66 0.88 0.29
C HIS A 119 1.13 0.95 0.32
N PHE A 120 0.59 1.88 1.10
CA PHE A 120 -0.83 2.19 1.10
C PHE A 120 -1.06 3.70 1.19
N GLU A 121 -2.16 4.13 0.59
CA GLU A 121 -2.59 5.52 0.57
C GLU A 121 -4.10 5.58 0.79
N ILE A 122 -4.58 6.54 1.57
CA ILE A 122 -6.00 6.84 1.70
C ILE A 122 -6.26 8.14 0.94
N SER A 123 -7.10 8.09 -0.09
CA SER A 123 -7.49 9.28 -0.82
C SER A 123 -8.36 10.20 0.06
N PRO A 124 -8.46 11.50 -0.25
CA PRO A 124 -9.40 12.40 0.43
C PRO A 124 -10.86 11.93 0.37
N SER A 125 -11.22 11.15 -0.65
CA SER A 125 -12.55 10.54 -0.79
C SER A 125 -12.78 9.32 0.10
N GLY A 126 -11.79 8.92 0.90
CA GLY A 126 -11.84 7.76 1.79
C GLY A 126 -11.63 6.42 1.11
N ALA A 127 -11.14 6.40 -0.13
CA ALA A 127 -10.77 5.15 -0.81
C ALA A 127 -9.35 4.74 -0.41
N LEU A 128 -9.18 3.47 -0.05
CA LEU A 128 -7.87 2.91 0.28
C LEU A 128 -7.25 2.34 -0.99
N THR A 129 -6.00 2.70 -1.28
CA THR A 129 -5.19 2.05 -2.32
C THR A 129 -4.03 1.34 -1.64
N ILE A 130 -3.85 0.05 -1.94
CA ILE A 130 -2.64 -0.70 -1.57
C ILE A 130 -1.84 -0.97 -2.84
N ILE A 131 -0.60 -0.50 -2.85
CA ILE A 131 0.35 -0.71 -3.95
C ILE A 131 1.15 -1.97 -3.61
N MET A 132 0.91 -3.02 -4.40
CA MET A 132 1.63 -4.28 -4.24
C MET A 132 3.06 -4.14 -4.77
N PRO A 133 4.02 -4.84 -4.15
CA PRO A 133 5.37 -4.92 -4.66
C PRO A 133 5.43 -5.45 -6.09
N ALA A 134 6.42 -4.97 -6.84
CA ALA A 134 6.61 -5.40 -8.22
C ALA A 134 6.91 -6.92 -8.28
N ALA A 135 6.19 -7.63 -9.15
CA ALA A 135 6.48 -9.01 -9.51
C ALA A 135 7.34 -9.02 -10.77
N TYR A 136 8.48 -9.70 -10.72
CA TYR A 136 9.43 -9.79 -11.83
C TYR A 136 9.33 -11.16 -12.50
N TYR A 137 9.16 -11.18 -13.81
CA TYR A 137 9.13 -12.43 -14.59
C TYR A 137 9.54 -12.18 -16.04
N GLN A 138 9.72 -13.27 -16.80
CA GLN A 138 9.90 -13.20 -18.24
C GLN A 138 8.54 -13.33 -18.92
N ASP A 139 8.14 -12.31 -19.69
CA ASP A 139 6.90 -12.36 -20.44
C ASP A 139 7.02 -13.42 -21.56
N ALA A 140 6.08 -14.36 -21.59
CA ALA A 140 6.15 -15.51 -22.49
C ALA A 140 5.97 -15.12 -23.96
N ALA A 141 5.17 -14.07 -24.22
CA ALA A 141 4.84 -13.59 -25.56
C ALA A 141 5.99 -12.78 -26.18
N SER A 142 6.50 -11.78 -25.45
CA SER A 142 7.58 -10.91 -25.93
C SER A 142 8.99 -11.42 -25.61
N LYS A 143 9.12 -12.52 -24.84
CA LYS A 143 10.39 -13.06 -24.31
C LYS A 143 11.23 -12.04 -23.52
N SER A 144 10.63 -10.93 -23.11
CA SER A 144 11.31 -9.82 -22.44
C SER A 144 11.21 -9.95 -20.92
N ALA A 145 12.22 -9.48 -20.21
CA ALA A 145 12.18 -9.35 -18.75
C ALA A 145 11.28 -8.16 -18.38
N VAL A 146 10.23 -8.42 -17.60
CA VAL A 146 9.19 -7.43 -17.26
C VAL A 146 8.95 -7.37 -15.76
N LYS A 147 8.56 -6.20 -15.26
CA LYS A 147 8.07 -6.02 -13.89
C LYS A 147 6.60 -5.59 -13.92
N MET A 148 5.78 -6.23 -13.10
CA MET A 148 4.34 -5.97 -12.99
C MET A 148 4.04 -5.34 -11.63
N VAL A 149 3.32 -4.22 -11.63
CA VAL A 149 2.88 -3.51 -10.43
C VAL A 149 1.36 -3.50 -10.37
N TYR A 150 0.79 -3.78 -9.20
CA TYR A 150 -0.66 -3.74 -8.96
C TYR A 150 -1.02 -2.65 -7.96
N HIS A 151 -2.01 -1.84 -8.30
CA HIS A 151 -2.65 -0.86 -7.42
C HIS A 151 -4.05 -1.36 -7.12
N CYS A 152 -4.25 -1.82 -5.89
CA CYS A 152 -5.48 -2.42 -5.43
C CYS A 152 -6.33 -1.36 -4.72
N GLN A 153 -7.50 -1.07 -5.26
CA GLN A 153 -8.43 -0.08 -4.73
C GLN A 153 -9.49 -0.76 -3.88
N TYR A 154 -9.75 -0.22 -2.70
CA TYR A 154 -10.69 -0.76 -1.73
C TYR A 154 -11.70 0.29 -1.29
N LYS A 155 -12.93 -0.18 -1.05
CA LYS A 155 -13.94 0.57 -0.31
C LYS A 155 -14.11 -0.01 1.09
N ARG A 156 -14.50 0.85 2.03
CA ARG A 156 -14.92 0.41 3.35
C ARG A 156 -16.22 -0.41 3.25
N LYS A 157 -16.30 -1.51 3.99
CA LYS A 157 -17.50 -2.36 4.08
C LYS A 157 -18.53 -1.78 5.03
#